data_AF-A0A1U9NNI1-F1
#
_entry.id   AF-A0A1U9NNI1-F1
#
_cell.length_a   1.000
_cell.length_b   1.000
_cell.length_c   1.000
_cell.angle_alpha   90.00
_cell.angle_beta   90.00
_cell.angle_gamma   90.00
#
_symmetry.space_group_name_H-M   'P 1'
#
loop_
_entity.id
_entity.type
_entity.pdbx_description
1 polymer ?
#
loop_
_entity_poly.entity_id
_entity_poly.type
_entity_poly.pdbx_seq_one_letter_code
_entity_poly.pdbx_strand_id
1 'polypeptide(L)'
;MKNNDILLVVTIILAIVFLSWFFIREHAEIDARIGNTMKGLTRERLASFEFNAGLRWNQKCPPETLVQMVSCFKEEYDGQEGLGYGLGIDIEKMRVLDYWKQPVRLKIISRYCYQLVSPGPNQTYENGTGDDIVHSFNPYEWDSLKLNCGTSQQN
;
A
#
# COMPACT_ATOMS: atom_id res chain seq x y z
N MET A 1 10.96 58.75 -4.39
CA MET A 1 9.99 57.87 -3.70
C MET A 1 9.97 58.26 -2.24
N LYS A 2 8.78 58.44 -1.65
CA LYS A 2 8.66 58.76 -0.22
C LYS A 2 8.84 57.47 0.59
N ASN A 3 9.34 57.53 1.82
CA ASN A 3 9.54 56.35 2.68
C ASN A 3 8.29 55.45 2.80
N ASN A 4 7.10 56.02 2.66
CA ASN A 4 5.83 55.28 2.67
C ASN A 4 5.65 54.35 1.47
N ASP A 5 6.19 54.70 0.30
CA ASP A 5 6.09 53.87 -0.92
C ASP A 5 6.95 52.61 -0.76
N ILE A 6 8.13 52.74 -0.15
CA ILE A 6 9.04 51.62 0.14
C ILE A 6 8.43 50.68 1.17
N LEU A 7 7.85 51.24 2.25
CA LEU A 7 7.18 50.46 3.29
C LEU A 7 5.99 49.66 2.74
N LEU A 8 5.21 50.26 1.84
CA LEU A 8 4.08 49.59 1.18
C LEU A 8 4.55 48.41 0.32
N VAL A 9 5.57 48.61 -0.52
CA VAL A 9 6.12 47.55 -1.38
C VAL A 9 6.69 46.39 -0.55
N VAL A 10 7.44 46.68 0.52
CA VAL A 10 7.98 45.64 1.41
C VAL A 10 6.86 44.85 2.08
N THR A 11 5.80 45.53 2.54
CA THR A 11 4.65 44.87 3.17
C THR A 11 3.93 43.93 2.20
N ILE A 12 3.75 44.35 0.95
CA ILE A 12 3.13 43.52 -0.10
C ILE A 12 4.00 42.28 -0.38
N ILE A 13 5.31 42.43 -0.50
CA ILE A 13 6.23 41.31 -0.75
C ILE A 13 6.17 40.30 0.41
N LEU A 14 6.23 40.78 1.66
CA LEU A 14 6.14 39.89 2.83
C LEU A 14 4.80 39.17 2.90
N ALA A 15 3.69 39.83 2.56
CA ALA A 15 2.38 39.21 2.51
C ALA A 15 2.32 38.11 1.43
N ILE A 16 2.90 38.32 0.25
CA ILE A 16 2.98 37.31 -0.82
C ILE A 16 3.81 36.11 -0.35
N VAL A 17 5.00 36.34 0.21
CA VAL A 17 5.87 35.27 0.71
C VAL A 17 5.16 34.45 1.79
N PHE A 18 4.48 35.12 2.73
CA PHE A 18 3.72 34.45 3.78
C PHE A 18 2.56 33.61 3.23
N LEU A 19 1.78 34.16 2.30
CA LEU A 19 0.67 33.44 1.66
C LEU A 19 1.17 32.24 0.85
N SER A 20 2.22 32.41 0.05
CA SER A 20 2.83 31.29 -0.69
C SER A 20 3.31 30.19 0.25
N TRP A 21 4.00 30.54 1.34
CA TRP A 21 4.42 29.56 2.35
C TRP A 21 3.22 28.86 3.01
N PHE A 22 2.17 29.61 3.35
CA PHE A 22 0.96 29.05 3.95
C PHE A 22 0.28 28.02 3.03
N PHE A 23 0.06 28.36 1.75
CA PHE A 23 -0.53 27.43 0.79
C PHE A 23 0.33 26.19 0.56
N ILE A 24 1.66 26.36 0.41
CA ILE A 24 2.58 25.22 0.26
C ILE A 24 2.47 24.28 1.46
N ARG A 25 2.39 24.83 2.68
CA ARG A 25 2.25 24.04 3.89
C ARG A 25 0.91 23.31 3.95
N GLU A 26 -0.21 23.98 3.67
CA GLU A 26 -1.53 23.33 3.66
C GLU A 26 -1.60 22.18 2.66
N HIS A 27 -1.08 22.39 1.44
CA HIS A 27 -1.02 21.33 0.43
C HIS A 27 -0.19 20.14 0.92
N ALA A 28 0.98 20.38 1.52
CA ALA A 28 1.81 19.30 2.08
C ALA A 28 1.10 18.52 3.20
N GLU A 29 0.34 19.20 4.07
CA GLU A 29 -0.44 18.56 5.13
C GLU A 29 -1.61 17.72 4.56
N ILE A 30 -2.29 18.21 3.52
CA ILE A 30 -3.35 17.47 2.82
C ILE A 30 -2.78 16.23 2.12
N ASP A 31 -1.68 16.39 1.39
CA ASP A 31 -1.02 15.29 0.68
C ASP A 31 -0.55 14.21 1.65
N ALA A 32 -0.02 14.60 2.82
CA ALA A 32 0.36 13.66 3.88
C ALA A 32 -0.86 12.91 4.44
N ARG A 33 -2.00 13.57 4.64
CA ARG A 33 -3.25 12.93 5.10
C ARG A 33 -3.79 11.95 4.07
N ILE A 34 -3.80 12.32 2.79
CA ILE A 34 -4.20 11.44 1.69
C ILE A 34 -3.26 10.24 1.63
N GLY A 35 -1.95 10.47 1.68
CA GLY A 35 -0.93 9.42 1.70
C GLY A 35 -1.15 8.41 2.82
N ASN A 36 -1.37 8.88 4.06
CA ASN A 36 -1.65 8.01 5.21
C ASN A 36 -2.94 7.22 5.06
N THR A 37 -4.01 7.85 4.55
CA THR A 37 -5.28 7.17 4.26
C THR A 37 -5.08 6.05 3.24
N MET A 38 -4.39 6.32 2.14
CA MET A 38 -4.12 5.36 1.08
C MET A 38 -3.20 4.22 1.55
N LYS A 39 -2.26 4.49 2.46
CA LYS A 39 -1.44 3.46 3.11
C LYS A 39 -2.33 2.53 3.94
N GLY A 40 -3.28 3.07 4.70
CA GLY A 40 -4.27 2.30 5.47
C GLY A 40 -5.11 1.40 4.57
N LEU A 41 -5.74 1.98 3.55
CA LEU A 41 -6.56 1.23 2.59
C LEU A 41 -5.76 0.14 1.85
N THR A 42 -4.50 0.40 1.52
CA THR A 42 -3.62 -0.62 0.91
C THR A 42 -3.42 -1.81 1.85
N ARG A 43 -3.19 -1.60 3.15
CA ARG A 43 -3.08 -2.70 4.12
C ARG A 43 -4.35 -3.54 4.20
N GLU A 44 -5.51 -2.88 4.25
CA GLU A 44 -6.81 -3.55 4.27
C GLU A 44 -7.04 -4.38 3.01
N ARG A 45 -6.67 -3.83 1.84
CA ARG A 45 -6.74 -4.54 0.56
C ARG A 45 -5.82 -5.76 0.53
N LEU A 46 -4.58 -5.63 1.01
CA LEU A 46 -3.63 -6.74 1.06
C LEU A 46 -4.13 -7.87 1.97
N ALA A 47 -4.64 -7.52 3.15
CA ALA A 47 -5.26 -8.47 4.06
C ALA A 47 -6.50 -9.13 3.44
N SER A 48 -7.33 -8.36 2.74
CA SER A 48 -8.51 -8.90 2.05
C SER A 48 -8.12 -9.86 0.92
N PHE A 49 -7.09 -9.51 0.14
CA PHE A 49 -6.55 -10.37 -0.90
C PHE A 49 -6.01 -11.68 -0.31
N GLU A 50 -5.18 -11.58 0.72
CA GLU A 50 -4.61 -12.72 1.44
C GLU A 50 -5.71 -13.65 1.95
N PHE A 51 -6.69 -13.11 2.68
CA PHE A 51 -7.80 -13.88 3.22
C PHE A 51 -8.54 -14.65 2.13
N ASN A 52 -8.91 -13.96 1.04
CA ASN A 52 -9.64 -14.59 -0.06
C ASN A 52 -8.79 -15.64 -0.80
N ALA A 53 -7.50 -15.37 -1.01
CA ALA A 53 -6.60 -16.34 -1.63
C ALA A 53 -6.41 -17.57 -0.72
N GLY A 54 -6.32 -17.34 0.59
CA GLY A 54 -6.14 -18.36 1.62
C GLY A 54 -7.28 -19.37 1.72
N LEU A 55 -8.50 -18.95 1.39
CA LEU A 55 -9.65 -19.86 1.28
C LEU A 55 -9.53 -20.86 0.12
N ARG A 56 -8.63 -20.62 -0.84
CA ARG A 56 -8.59 -21.35 -2.13
C ARG A 56 -7.32 -22.15 -2.32
N TRP A 57 -6.19 -21.78 -1.71
CA TRP A 57 -4.96 -22.55 -1.89
C TRP A 57 -4.95 -23.83 -1.06
N ASN A 58 -4.24 -24.85 -1.56
CA ASN A 58 -4.05 -26.08 -0.83
C ASN A 58 -3.10 -25.84 0.35
N GLN A 59 -3.60 -25.95 1.58
CA GLN A 59 -2.81 -25.72 2.78
C GLN A 59 -1.62 -26.68 2.91
N LYS A 60 -1.61 -27.86 2.29
CA LYS A 60 -0.43 -28.74 2.27
C LYS A 60 0.68 -28.24 1.35
N CYS A 61 0.30 -27.46 0.33
CA CYS A 61 1.18 -26.91 -0.69
C CYS A 61 0.84 -25.43 -0.90
N PRO A 62 1.17 -24.55 0.06
CA PRO A 62 0.88 -23.13 -0.06
C PRO A 62 1.58 -22.53 -1.29
N PRO A 63 1.06 -21.44 -1.85
CA PRO A 63 1.60 -20.86 -3.07
C PRO A 63 3.02 -20.34 -2.83
N GLU A 64 3.93 -20.57 -3.76
CA GLU A 64 5.31 -20.08 -3.73
C GLU A 64 5.46 -18.74 -4.48
N THR A 65 4.42 -18.33 -5.20
CA THR A 65 4.44 -17.12 -6.02
C THR A 65 3.11 -16.36 -5.92
N LEU A 66 3.18 -15.04 -6.14
CA LEU A 66 1.97 -14.22 -6.24
C LEU A 66 1.09 -14.64 -7.42
N VAL A 67 1.69 -15.13 -8.52
CA VAL A 67 0.96 -15.65 -9.68
C VAL A 67 0.09 -16.85 -9.30
N GLN A 68 0.61 -17.76 -8.47
CA GLN A 68 -0.18 -18.89 -7.96
C GLN A 68 -1.32 -18.40 -7.06
N MET A 69 -1.09 -17.42 -6.18
CA MET A 69 -2.16 -16.82 -5.37
C MET A 69 -3.25 -16.19 -6.24
N VAL A 70 -2.88 -15.43 -7.28
CA VAL A 70 -3.82 -14.79 -8.20
C VAL A 70 -4.56 -15.84 -9.06
N SER A 71 -3.91 -16.95 -9.42
CA SER A 71 -4.54 -18.00 -10.23
C SER A 71 -5.75 -18.64 -9.57
N CYS A 72 -5.82 -18.64 -8.23
CA CYS A 72 -6.98 -19.10 -7.47
C CYS A 72 -8.26 -18.33 -7.79
N PHE A 73 -8.16 -17.11 -8.32
CA PHE A 73 -9.31 -16.26 -8.65
C PHE A 73 -9.77 -16.38 -10.10
N LYS A 74 -9.03 -17.10 -10.96
CA LYS A 74 -9.25 -17.10 -12.40
C LYS A 74 -10.61 -17.68 -12.80
N GLU A 75 -11.12 -18.67 -12.07
CA GLU A 75 -12.40 -19.34 -12.37
C GLU A 75 -13.62 -18.49 -12.00
N GLU A 76 -13.55 -17.64 -10.97
CA GLU A 76 -14.66 -16.75 -10.57
C GLU A 76 -14.78 -15.51 -11.46
N TYR A 77 -13.72 -15.21 -12.21
CA TYR A 77 -13.62 -13.99 -12.99
C TYR A 77 -14.11 -14.11 -14.43
N ASP A 78 -14.35 -15.34 -14.88
CA ASP A 78 -14.98 -15.63 -16.17
C ASP A 78 -16.48 -15.31 -16.09
N GLY A 79 -16.83 -14.02 -15.91
CA GLY A 79 -18.22 -13.54 -15.92
C GLY A 79 -18.61 -12.44 -14.92
N GLN A 80 -17.73 -11.98 -14.02
CA GLN A 80 -18.04 -10.90 -13.06
C GLN A 80 -16.98 -9.80 -13.04
N GLU A 81 -17.25 -8.67 -13.71
CA GLU A 81 -16.31 -7.53 -13.89
C GLU A 81 -15.89 -6.80 -12.58
N GLY A 82 -16.43 -7.16 -11.40
CA GLY A 82 -16.31 -6.35 -10.19
C GLY A 82 -15.34 -6.83 -9.09
N LEU A 83 -15.02 -8.12 -9.01
CA LEU A 83 -14.47 -8.70 -7.78
C LEU A 83 -13.02 -8.28 -7.47
N GLY A 84 -12.15 -8.21 -8.47
CA GLY A 84 -10.73 -7.88 -8.24
C GLY A 84 -10.44 -6.39 -8.27
N TYR A 85 -11.39 -5.49 -8.57
CA TYR A 85 -11.14 -4.07 -8.32
C TYR A 85 -11.07 -3.78 -6.81
N GLY A 86 -11.89 -4.47 -6.00
CA GLY A 86 -11.85 -4.39 -4.54
C GLY A 86 -10.57 -4.99 -3.94
N LEU A 87 -10.10 -6.10 -4.50
CA LEU A 87 -8.87 -6.79 -4.07
C LEU A 87 -7.59 -6.24 -4.74
N GLY A 88 -7.73 -5.30 -5.68
CA GLY A 88 -6.64 -4.76 -6.49
C GLY A 88 -5.95 -5.78 -7.39
N ILE A 89 -6.65 -6.78 -7.91
CA ILE A 89 -6.09 -7.81 -8.78
C ILE A 89 -6.19 -7.35 -10.25
N ASP A 90 -5.06 -7.33 -10.95
CA ASP A 90 -4.99 -7.27 -12.42
C ASP A 90 -4.78 -8.70 -12.92
N ILE A 91 -5.88 -9.37 -13.29
CA ILE A 91 -5.88 -10.79 -13.68
C ILE A 91 -5.19 -11.01 -15.02
N GLU A 92 -5.39 -10.11 -15.98
CA GLU A 92 -4.74 -10.20 -17.29
C GLU A 92 -3.22 -10.25 -17.15
N LYS A 93 -2.67 -9.47 -16.20
CA LYS A 93 -1.24 -9.43 -15.92
C LYS A 93 -0.81 -10.34 -14.77
N MET A 94 -1.74 -11.06 -14.14
CA MET A 94 -1.51 -11.91 -12.97
C MET A 94 -0.80 -11.18 -11.81
N ARG A 95 -1.28 -9.98 -11.47
CA ARG A 95 -0.68 -9.09 -10.46
C ARG A 95 -1.70 -8.66 -9.40
N VAL A 96 -1.17 -8.30 -8.24
CA VAL A 96 -1.90 -7.53 -7.22
C VAL A 96 -1.32 -6.12 -7.21
N LEU A 97 -2.19 -5.12 -7.09
CA LEU A 97 -1.88 -3.71 -7.18
C LEU A 97 -2.32 -2.99 -5.91
N ASP A 98 -1.46 -2.08 -5.45
CA ASP A 98 -1.82 -1.15 -4.39
C ASP A 98 -2.72 0.00 -4.89
N TYR A 99 -2.99 0.96 -4.02
CA TYR A 99 -3.82 2.12 -4.35
C TYR A 99 -3.13 3.14 -5.29
N TRP A 100 -1.82 3.05 -5.46
CA TRP A 100 -1.04 3.81 -6.46
C TRP A 100 -0.82 3.04 -7.75
N LYS A 101 -1.54 1.91 -7.93
CA LYS A 101 -1.45 1.00 -9.09
C LYS A 101 -0.05 0.39 -9.26
N GLN A 102 0.75 0.34 -8.20
CA GLN A 102 2.03 -0.32 -8.22
C GLN A 102 1.87 -1.81 -7.90
N PRO A 103 2.67 -2.69 -8.53
CA PRO A 103 2.62 -4.11 -8.23
C PRO A 103 2.99 -4.38 -6.77
N VAL A 104 2.35 -5.37 -6.18
CA VAL A 104 2.72 -5.92 -4.88
C VAL A 104 3.69 -7.08 -5.11
N ARG A 105 4.63 -7.31 -4.19
CA ARG A 105 5.55 -8.47 -4.23
C ARG A 105 5.24 -9.42 -3.10
N LEU A 106 5.31 -10.72 -3.40
CA LEU A 106 5.38 -11.76 -2.38
C LEU A 106 6.84 -11.96 -1.97
N LYS A 107 7.12 -11.95 -0.68
CA LYS A 107 8.41 -12.28 -0.08
C LYS A 107 8.20 -13.41 0.93
N ILE A 108 8.87 -14.54 0.70
CA ILE A 108 8.82 -15.70 1.60
C ILE A 108 9.98 -15.57 2.58
N ILE A 109 9.68 -15.25 3.85
CA ILE A 109 10.69 -15.10 4.91
C ILE A 109 11.04 -16.46 5.50
N SER A 110 10.01 -17.28 5.74
CA SER A 110 10.14 -18.66 6.19
C SER A 110 8.92 -19.46 5.75
N ARG A 111 8.93 -20.76 6.02
CA ARG A 111 7.77 -21.63 5.78
C ARG A 111 6.47 -21.10 6.40
N TYR A 112 6.55 -20.41 7.54
CA TYR A 112 5.38 -19.93 8.28
C TYR A 112 5.21 -18.41 8.24
N CYS A 113 6.04 -17.70 7.47
CA CYS A 113 6.03 -16.23 7.44
C CYS A 113 6.23 -15.72 6.01
N TYR A 114 5.13 -15.27 5.42
CA TYR A 114 5.07 -14.69 4.10
C TYR A 114 4.74 -13.20 4.24
N GLN A 115 5.18 -12.40 3.28
CA GLN A 115 4.95 -10.97 3.26
C GLN A 115 4.47 -10.52 1.88
N LEU A 116 3.36 -9.78 1.86
CA LEU A 116 2.97 -8.94 0.73
C LEU A 116 3.56 -7.54 0.95
N VAL A 117 4.32 -7.05 -0.02
CA VAL A 117 5.04 -5.77 0.06
C VAL A 117 4.58 -4.88 -1.09
N SER A 118 3.99 -3.73 -0.76
CA SER A 118 3.74 -2.63 -1.69
C SER A 118 4.82 -1.57 -1.52
N PRO A 119 5.30 -0.93 -2.60
CA PRO A 119 6.27 0.17 -2.52
C PRO A 119 5.62 1.50 -2.07
N GLY A 120 4.30 1.53 -1.90
CA GLY A 120 3.58 2.71 -1.43
C GLY A 120 3.74 3.94 -2.34
N PRO A 121 3.67 5.16 -1.78
CA PRO A 121 3.60 6.39 -2.56
C PRO A 121 4.88 6.74 -3.32
N ASN A 122 6.06 6.34 -2.83
CA ASN A 122 7.34 6.62 -3.51
C ASN A 122 7.62 5.68 -4.69
N GLN A 123 6.79 4.64 -4.87
CA GLN A 123 6.84 3.66 -5.95
C GLN A 123 8.18 2.91 -6.05
N THR A 124 8.98 2.94 -4.99
CA THR A 124 10.31 2.34 -4.91
C THR A 124 10.33 1.34 -3.77
N TYR A 125 10.76 0.10 -4.04
CA TYR A 125 10.86 -0.89 -2.97
C TYR A 125 12.08 -0.65 -2.10
N GLU A 126 11.84 -0.52 -0.80
CA GLU A 126 12.85 -0.23 0.22
C GLU A 126 13.03 -1.42 1.18
N ASN A 127 12.85 -2.65 0.67
CA ASN A 127 13.04 -3.92 1.39
C ASN A 127 12.22 -4.08 2.69
N GLY A 128 11.05 -3.47 2.76
CA GLY A 128 10.14 -3.46 3.91
C GLY A 128 10.38 -2.30 4.87
N THR A 129 11.12 -1.27 4.46
CA THR A 129 11.38 -0.05 5.25
C THR A 129 10.84 1.20 4.54
N GLY A 130 10.94 2.37 5.17
CA GLY A 130 10.53 3.64 4.56
C GLY A 130 9.03 3.68 4.23
N ASP A 131 8.70 3.84 2.95
CA ASP A 131 7.32 3.91 2.48
C ASP A 131 6.70 2.54 2.15
N ASP A 132 7.48 1.46 2.23
CA ASP A 132 6.99 0.11 1.97
C ASP A 132 5.85 -0.24 2.94
N ILE A 133 4.77 -0.77 2.37
CA ILE A 133 3.62 -1.26 3.11
C ILE A 133 3.74 -2.78 3.16
N VAL A 134 4.03 -3.30 4.34
CA VAL A 134 4.22 -4.74 4.58
C VAL A 134 2.99 -5.33 5.26
N HIS A 135 2.44 -6.38 4.68
CA HIS A 135 1.43 -7.24 5.29
C HIS A 135 2.01 -8.65 5.45
N SER A 136 2.22 -9.08 6.70
CA SER A 136 2.76 -10.41 7.01
C SER A 136 1.63 -11.38 7.34
N PHE A 137 1.74 -12.62 6.87
CA PHE A 137 0.74 -13.66 7.08
C PHE A 137 1.38 -15.05 7.11
N ASN A 138 0.71 -16.00 7.78
CA ASN A 138 1.12 -17.39 7.77
C ASN A 138 0.23 -18.16 6.76
N PRO A 139 0.81 -18.75 5.69
CA PRO A 139 0.00 -19.41 4.67
C PRO A 139 -0.72 -20.69 5.17
N TYR A 140 -0.39 -21.15 6.38
CA TYR A 140 -1.00 -22.28 7.08
C TYR A 140 -1.93 -21.86 8.23
N GLU A 141 -2.23 -20.56 8.43
CA GLU A 141 -2.94 -20.06 9.62
C GLU A 141 -4.36 -20.65 9.81
N TRP A 142 -4.95 -21.11 8.71
CA TRP A 142 -6.24 -21.78 8.68
C TRP A 142 -6.19 -23.26 9.10
N ASP A 143 -4.99 -23.81 9.23
CA ASP A 143 -4.72 -25.12 9.81
C ASP A 143 -4.54 -24.94 11.33
N SER A 144 -4.91 -25.94 12.14
CA SER A 144 -5.02 -25.85 13.60
C SER A 144 -3.75 -25.44 14.39
N LEU A 145 -2.62 -25.23 13.71
CA LEU A 145 -1.34 -24.78 14.24
C LEU A 145 -1.15 -23.27 14.01
N LYS A 146 -1.75 -22.45 14.88
CA LYS A 146 -1.47 -21.01 14.93
C LYS A 146 -0.02 -20.78 15.35
N LEU A 147 0.86 -20.55 14.39
CA LEU A 147 2.18 -19.98 14.62
C LEU A 147 2.15 -18.53 14.13
N ASN A 148 2.34 -17.59 15.06
CA ASN A 148 2.43 -16.18 14.73
C ASN A 148 3.69 -15.95 13.88
N CYS A 149 3.52 -15.28 12.73
CA CYS A 149 4.64 -14.59 12.09
C CYS A 149 5.25 -13.68 13.15
N GLY A 150 6.46 -13.97 13.62
CA GLY A 150 7.05 -13.27 14.76
C GLY A 150 6.83 -11.77 14.63
N THR A 151 6.09 -11.20 15.59
CA THR A 151 6.01 -9.76 15.81
C THR A 151 7.40 -9.30 16.25
N SER A 152 8.31 -9.14 15.29
CA SER A 152 9.49 -8.33 15.52
C SER A 152 9.01 -6.90 15.62
N GLN A 153 8.89 -6.48 16.88
CA GLN A 153 8.77 -5.11 17.35
C GLN A 153 9.32 -4.10 16.34
N GLN A 154 8.47 -3.15 15.94
CA GLN A 154 8.95 -1.83 15.55
C GLN A 154 8.59 -0.88 16.70
N ASN A 155 9.61 -0.63 17.53
CA ASN A 155 9.76 0.60 18.31
C ASN A 155 9.95 1.78 17.37
#